data_AF-A0A3C0NM62-F1
#
_entry.id   AF-A0A3C0NM62-F1
#
_cell.length_a   1.000
_cell.length_b   1.000
_cell.length_c   1.000
_cell.angle_alpha   90.00
_cell.angle_beta   90.00
_cell.angle_gamma   90.00
#
_symmetry.space_group_name_H-M   'P 1'
#
loop_
_entity.id
_entity.type
_entity.pdbx_description
1 polymer ?
#
loop_
_entity_poly.entity_id
_entity_poly.type
_entity_poly.pdbx_seq_one_letter_code
_entity_poly.pdbx_strand_id
1 'polypeptide(L)'
;MKRFFALLLSVLLLALSLAACGRTEANPAPASAAPAAAESAPETSGSPAEASSEVAENAAESAPESYTVAIRDIRKHGNVILDTDFDTMNAHGMEIGDIITATVGEKSYDIPIGTAHADVDSGSMLCRFDTEDNEVSLAINMGSFASEAGIGEKVSIEEEPGYRWDVAIGEVTLSLKEKQGYRAEYDARNLTRTNERADYPALTDEEFSNFRAVAATGIREDWLYRSSTPIEPALGRNEYAMAAMEKAGIRAVINLDDSVDEMKSYPTYPGSCYSRCAIINPEMTYDFGTEEFAGKVKQSVLFLLENDGPFLIHCKEGKDRTGILCAILECFAGASAEEVTGDYMLTYANFYGILPGDGAYDVILSNNLVKTLCGLYGIDSLDGTDLQKEAADYLLSTGLDEIQLHQLAAKLGA
;
A
#
# COMPACT_ATOMS: atom_id res chain seq x y z
N MET A 1 -39.31 -10.27 35.90
CA MET A 1 -38.11 -10.05 36.75
C MET A 1 -37.52 -11.39 37.15
N LYS A 2 -36.59 -11.94 36.34
CA LYS A 2 -35.72 -13.11 36.63
C LYS A 2 -34.95 -13.48 35.36
N ARG A 3 -34.05 -12.59 34.94
CA ARG A 3 -32.96 -12.83 33.96
C ARG A 3 -31.86 -11.79 34.21
N PHE A 4 -31.21 -11.89 35.36
CA PHE A 4 -30.01 -11.14 35.74
C PHE A 4 -29.45 -11.88 36.95
N PHE A 5 -28.65 -12.92 36.73
CA PHE A 5 -27.75 -13.60 37.69
C PHE A 5 -27.34 -14.97 37.08
N ALA A 6 -26.57 -14.93 35.99
CA ALA A 6 -25.91 -16.14 35.44
C ALA A 6 -24.69 -15.77 34.57
N LEU A 7 -24.01 -14.66 34.89
CA LEU A 7 -22.81 -14.24 34.16
C LEU A 7 -21.81 -13.61 35.12
N LEU A 8 -21.41 -14.39 36.14
CA LEU A 8 -20.36 -13.99 37.09
C LEU A 8 -19.81 -15.21 37.83
N LEU A 9 -19.42 -16.26 37.08
CA LEU A 9 -18.70 -17.41 37.65
C LEU A 9 -17.97 -18.24 36.57
N SER A 10 -17.07 -17.61 35.82
CA SER A 10 -16.09 -18.35 34.99
C SER A 10 -14.74 -17.63 34.83
N VAL A 11 -14.52 -16.51 35.54
CA VAL A 11 -13.23 -15.83 35.67
C VAL A 11 -12.67 -16.10 37.06
N LEU A 12 -12.17 -17.31 37.31
CA LEU A 12 -11.15 -17.62 38.31
C LEU A 12 -10.84 -19.12 38.29
N LEU A 13 -9.78 -19.53 37.58
CA LEU A 13 -8.95 -20.74 37.82
C LEU A 13 -8.18 -21.05 36.53
N LEU A 14 -6.94 -20.55 36.43
CA LEU A 14 -5.72 -21.38 36.40
C LEU A 14 -4.53 -20.49 35.95
N ALA A 15 -3.89 -19.87 36.93
CA ALA A 15 -2.50 -19.45 36.82
C ALA A 15 -1.64 -20.46 37.62
N LEU A 16 -0.37 -20.60 37.21
CA LEU A 16 0.72 -21.43 37.73
C LEU A 16 0.89 -22.83 37.13
N SER A 17 1.78 -22.93 36.14
CA SER A 17 3.04 -23.66 36.36
C SER A 17 4.15 -23.12 35.43
N LEU A 18 5.30 -22.80 36.02
CA LEU A 18 6.53 -22.38 35.36
C LEU A 18 7.64 -23.37 35.76
N ALA A 19 8.52 -23.61 34.80
CA ALA A 19 9.93 -24.02 34.90
C ALA A 19 10.32 -25.51 34.75
N ALA A 20 11.08 -25.70 33.66
CA ALA A 20 12.38 -26.35 33.56
C ALA A 20 12.46 -27.84 33.13
N CYS A 21 12.86 -28.04 31.86
CA CYS A 21 14.06 -28.82 31.53
C CYS A 21 14.58 -28.41 30.15
N GLY A 22 15.82 -27.91 30.11
CA GLY A 22 16.53 -27.62 28.87
C GLY A 22 17.16 -28.87 28.26
N ARG A 23 17.42 -28.80 26.96
CA ARG A 23 18.58 -29.41 26.32
C ARG A 23 18.90 -28.65 25.04
N THR A 24 20.14 -28.20 25.01
CA THR A 24 20.88 -27.61 23.90
C THR A 24 21.14 -28.64 22.82
N GLU A 25 20.84 -28.30 21.56
CA GLU A 25 21.55 -28.85 20.41
C GLU A 25 22.05 -27.69 19.54
N ALA A 26 23.37 -27.61 19.47
CA ALA A 26 24.11 -26.72 18.61
C ALA A 26 24.07 -27.25 17.18
N ASN A 27 23.90 -26.36 16.20
CA ASN A 27 24.21 -26.66 14.80
C ASN A 27 25.26 -25.66 14.28
N PRO A 28 26.24 -26.10 13.49
CA PRO A 28 27.50 -25.39 13.28
C PRO A 28 27.41 -24.33 12.18
N ALA A 29 28.25 -23.32 12.33
CA ALA A 29 28.48 -22.24 11.37
C ALA A 29 29.01 -22.74 10.01
N PRO A 30 28.63 -22.11 8.89
CA PRO A 30 29.36 -22.25 7.64
C PRO A 30 30.59 -21.32 7.63
N ALA A 31 31.68 -21.88 7.11
CA ALA A 31 33.01 -21.30 7.10
C ALA A 31 33.13 -20.06 6.22
N SER A 32 33.88 -19.09 6.75
CA SER A 32 34.49 -17.97 6.05
C SER A 32 35.53 -18.44 5.03
N ALA A 33 35.45 -17.93 3.81
CA ALA A 33 36.54 -17.93 2.85
C ALA A 33 36.59 -16.58 2.13
N ALA A 34 37.58 -15.76 2.51
CA ALA A 34 38.10 -14.68 1.67
C ALA A 34 38.94 -15.25 0.51
N PRO A 35 39.08 -14.51 -0.59
CA PRO A 35 40.40 -13.92 -0.89
C PRO A 35 40.25 -12.45 -1.34
N ALA A 36 41.04 -11.52 -0.80
CA ALA A 36 42.39 -11.13 -1.21
C ALA A 36 42.46 -10.39 -2.56
N ALA A 37 42.90 -9.13 -2.46
CA ALA A 37 43.08 -8.12 -3.50
C ALA A 37 44.36 -8.30 -4.33
N ALA A 38 44.46 -7.44 -5.37
CA ALA A 38 45.56 -7.14 -6.32
C ALA A 38 45.23 -7.66 -7.74
N GLU A 39 45.46 -6.97 -8.86
CA GLU A 39 46.17 -5.73 -9.20
C GLU A 39 45.86 -5.39 -10.69
N SER A 40 45.94 -4.10 -11.03
CA SER A 40 46.31 -3.46 -12.32
C SER A 40 45.98 -4.08 -13.71
N ALA A 41 45.43 -3.19 -14.55
CA ALA A 41 45.23 -3.24 -16.01
C ALA A 41 46.52 -3.53 -16.86
N PRO A 42 46.41 -3.76 -18.18
CA PRO A 42 46.32 -2.63 -19.11
C PRO A 42 45.40 -2.82 -20.34
N GLU A 43 45.14 -1.67 -20.95
CA GLU A 43 44.47 -1.39 -22.22
C GLU A 43 45.01 -2.18 -23.42
N THR A 44 44.12 -2.59 -24.34
CA THR A 44 44.45 -2.61 -25.78
C THR A 44 43.24 -2.25 -26.64
N SER A 45 43.50 -1.28 -27.51
CA SER A 45 42.71 -0.76 -28.62
C SER A 45 42.36 -1.80 -29.70
N GLY A 46 41.18 -1.67 -30.31
CA GLY A 46 40.85 -2.25 -31.61
C GLY A 46 39.40 -1.99 -32.03
N SER A 47 39.20 -1.13 -33.03
CA SER A 47 37.93 -0.88 -33.73
C SER A 47 37.99 -1.53 -35.13
N PRO A 48 36.91 -1.52 -35.94
CA PRO A 48 35.77 -2.44 -35.94
C PRO A 48 35.80 -3.35 -37.18
N ALA A 49 35.15 -4.52 -37.13
CA ALA A 49 34.96 -5.38 -38.30
C ALA A 49 33.46 -5.63 -38.54
N GLU A 50 33.04 -5.30 -39.75
CA GLU A 50 31.73 -5.55 -40.34
C GLU A 50 31.37 -7.04 -40.33
N ALA A 51 30.14 -7.35 -39.92
CA ALA A 51 29.46 -8.62 -40.21
C ALA A 51 27.97 -8.28 -40.38
N SER A 52 27.55 -8.09 -41.64
CA SER A 52 26.69 -9.03 -42.37
C SER A 52 25.30 -9.19 -41.77
N SER A 53 24.34 -8.54 -42.44
CA SER A 53 22.91 -8.76 -42.34
C SER A 53 22.56 -10.23 -42.57
N GLU A 54 22.11 -10.90 -41.52
CA GLU A 54 21.33 -12.13 -41.64
C GLU A 54 19.87 -11.87 -41.25
N VAL A 55 19.02 -12.39 -42.11
CA VAL A 55 17.58 -12.25 -42.18
C VAL A 55 16.98 -12.90 -40.94
N ALA A 56 16.25 -12.11 -40.12
CA ALA A 56 15.38 -12.66 -39.09
C ALA A 56 14.20 -13.33 -39.79
N GLU A 57 14.28 -14.66 -39.89
CA GLU A 57 13.17 -15.52 -40.28
C GLU A 57 12.02 -15.39 -39.28
N ASN A 58 10.84 -15.20 -39.85
CA ASN A 58 9.52 -15.19 -39.26
C ASN A 58 9.35 -16.23 -38.12
N ALA A 59 9.36 -15.78 -36.87
CA ALA A 59 8.74 -16.53 -35.79
C ALA A 59 7.22 -16.39 -35.99
N ALA A 60 6.61 -17.41 -36.60
CA ALA A 60 5.16 -17.55 -36.58
C ALA A 60 4.76 -17.72 -35.11
N GLU A 61 4.21 -16.66 -34.53
CA GLU A 61 3.59 -16.66 -33.21
C GLU A 61 2.45 -17.69 -33.26
N SER A 62 2.70 -18.86 -32.68
CA SER A 62 1.67 -19.89 -32.52
C SER A 62 0.54 -19.28 -31.70
N ALA A 63 -0.69 -19.39 -32.17
CA ALA A 63 -1.86 -18.91 -31.43
C ALA A 63 -1.78 -19.40 -29.97
N PRO A 64 -2.08 -18.54 -28.98
CA PRO A 64 -1.97 -18.91 -27.58
C PRO A 64 -2.80 -20.16 -27.32
N GLU A 65 -2.22 -21.11 -26.60
CA GLU A 65 -2.89 -22.35 -26.25
C GLU A 65 -4.14 -22.01 -25.45
N SER A 66 -5.30 -22.31 -26.02
CA SER A 66 -6.59 -22.08 -25.39
C SER A 66 -7.19 -23.41 -24.93
N TYR A 67 -7.91 -23.38 -23.82
CA TYR A 67 -8.61 -24.54 -23.33
C TYR A 67 -10.01 -24.18 -22.81
N THR A 68 -10.96 -25.07 -23.06
CA THR A 68 -12.36 -24.87 -22.69
C THR A 68 -12.66 -25.59 -21.38
N VAL A 69 -13.31 -24.88 -20.45
CA VAL A 69 -13.69 -25.36 -19.13
C VAL A 69 -15.20 -25.21 -18.92
N ALA A 70 -15.82 -26.20 -18.29
CA ALA A 70 -17.24 -26.15 -17.96
C ALA A 70 -17.50 -25.19 -16.79
N ILE A 71 -18.72 -24.64 -16.73
CA ILE A 71 -19.19 -23.86 -15.58
C ILE A 71 -19.80 -24.81 -14.57
N ARG A 72 -19.21 -24.86 -13.38
CA ARG A 72 -19.63 -25.71 -12.26
C ARG A 72 -20.85 -25.16 -11.54
N ASP A 73 -20.85 -23.85 -11.27
CA ASP A 73 -21.89 -23.17 -10.49
C ASP A 73 -21.89 -21.65 -10.77
N ILE A 74 -22.99 -20.96 -10.48
CA ILE A 74 -23.04 -19.50 -10.42
C ILE A 74 -23.52 -19.10 -9.03
N ARG A 75 -22.64 -18.49 -8.24
CA ARG A 75 -22.95 -18.06 -6.87
C ARG A 75 -24.00 -16.95 -6.86
N LYS A 76 -24.65 -16.74 -5.71
CA LYS A 76 -25.69 -15.71 -5.51
C LYS A 76 -25.32 -14.33 -6.10
N HIS A 77 -24.09 -13.87 -5.93
CA HIS A 77 -23.67 -12.56 -6.40
C HIS A 77 -23.30 -12.50 -7.90
N GLY A 78 -23.35 -13.64 -8.62
CA GLY A 78 -23.03 -13.71 -10.04
C GLY A 78 -21.57 -14.06 -10.33
N ASN A 79 -20.84 -14.56 -9.33
CA ASN A 79 -19.51 -15.15 -9.52
C ASN A 79 -19.67 -16.52 -10.19
N VAL A 80 -18.99 -16.71 -11.31
CA VAL A 80 -19.07 -17.92 -12.13
C VAL A 80 -17.94 -18.84 -11.72
N ILE A 81 -18.29 -20.02 -11.19
CA ILE A 81 -17.33 -21.02 -10.74
C ILE A 81 -17.01 -21.95 -11.89
N LEU A 82 -15.72 -22.11 -12.19
CA LEU A 82 -15.25 -22.97 -13.28
C LEU A 82 -14.94 -24.37 -12.75
N ASP A 83 -15.14 -25.39 -13.59
CA ASP A 83 -14.77 -26.78 -13.30
C ASP A 83 -13.27 -27.01 -13.61
N THR A 84 -12.42 -26.25 -12.93
CA THR A 84 -10.95 -26.31 -13.03
C THR A 84 -10.33 -25.86 -11.70
N ASP A 85 -9.03 -26.05 -11.56
CA ASP A 85 -8.24 -25.71 -10.39
C ASP A 85 -6.91 -25.05 -10.80
N PHE A 86 -6.11 -24.66 -9.81
CA PHE A 86 -4.89 -23.88 -10.08
C PHE A 86 -3.82 -24.71 -10.76
N ASP A 87 -3.70 -26.00 -10.39
CA ASP A 87 -2.73 -26.89 -11.00
C ASP A 87 -3.03 -27.06 -12.50
N THR A 88 -4.31 -27.15 -12.86
CA THR A 88 -4.75 -27.20 -14.26
C THR A 88 -4.49 -25.87 -14.98
N MET A 89 -4.86 -24.73 -14.39
CA MET A 89 -4.56 -23.41 -14.96
C MET A 89 -3.04 -23.21 -15.18
N ASN A 90 -2.23 -23.58 -14.17
CA ASN A 90 -0.77 -23.51 -14.21
C ASN A 90 -0.17 -24.43 -15.30
N ALA A 91 -0.75 -25.62 -15.50
CA ALA A 91 -0.35 -26.52 -16.58
C ALA A 91 -0.61 -25.92 -17.98
N HIS A 92 -1.58 -25.02 -18.10
CA HIS A 92 -1.83 -24.19 -19.28
C HIS A 92 -1.05 -22.85 -19.27
N GLY A 93 -0.08 -22.70 -18.38
CA GLY A 93 0.81 -21.54 -18.32
C GLY A 93 0.21 -20.28 -17.72
N MET A 94 -0.95 -20.38 -17.05
CA MET A 94 -1.68 -19.24 -16.45
C MET A 94 -1.47 -19.22 -14.93
N GLU A 95 -0.92 -18.13 -14.40
CA GLU A 95 -0.62 -17.97 -12.97
C GLU A 95 -1.09 -16.60 -12.44
N ILE A 96 -1.01 -16.41 -11.12
CA ILE A 96 -1.36 -15.13 -10.47
C ILE A 96 -0.50 -14.00 -11.06
N GLY A 97 -1.14 -12.87 -11.35
CA GLY A 97 -0.51 -11.72 -11.99
C GLY A 97 -0.48 -11.77 -13.53
N ASP A 98 -0.92 -12.87 -14.15
CA ASP A 98 -1.15 -12.89 -15.61
C ASP A 98 -2.45 -12.17 -15.99
N ILE A 99 -2.56 -11.76 -17.25
CA ILE A 99 -3.83 -11.38 -17.89
C ILE A 99 -4.24 -12.51 -18.83
N ILE A 100 -5.46 -13.00 -18.65
CA ILE A 100 -6.07 -14.01 -19.52
C ILE A 100 -7.20 -13.41 -20.34
N THR A 101 -7.48 -13.99 -21.50
CA THR A 101 -8.72 -13.75 -22.22
C THR A 101 -9.72 -14.87 -21.90
N ALA A 102 -10.86 -14.51 -21.33
CA ALA A 102 -12.00 -15.40 -21.10
C ALA A 102 -13.08 -15.15 -22.16
N THR A 103 -13.35 -16.16 -22.98
CA THR A 103 -14.36 -16.12 -24.05
C THR A 103 -15.60 -16.89 -23.63
N VAL A 104 -16.75 -16.21 -23.67
CA VAL A 104 -18.07 -16.70 -23.27
C VAL A 104 -19.05 -16.41 -24.41
N GLY A 105 -19.48 -17.46 -25.13
CA GLY A 105 -20.26 -17.30 -26.35
C GLY A 105 -19.51 -16.45 -27.37
N GLU A 106 -20.08 -15.30 -27.76
CA GLU A 106 -19.46 -14.36 -28.70
C GLU A 106 -18.64 -13.25 -28.02
N LYS A 107 -18.66 -13.18 -26.68
CA LYS A 107 -17.97 -12.13 -25.92
C LYS A 107 -16.61 -12.61 -25.43
N SER A 108 -15.63 -11.71 -25.40
CA SER A 108 -14.31 -11.98 -24.84
C SER A 108 -13.91 -10.86 -23.90
N TYR A 109 -13.26 -11.23 -22.80
CA TYR A 109 -12.89 -10.34 -21.71
C TYR A 109 -11.42 -10.55 -21.36
N ASP A 110 -10.66 -9.47 -21.24
CA ASP A 110 -9.30 -9.52 -20.73
C ASP A 110 -9.33 -9.27 -19.23
N ILE A 111 -8.88 -10.27 -18.47
CA ILE A 111 -9.14 -10.38 -17.05
C ILE A 111 -7.82 -10.72 -16.33
N PRO A 112 -7.40 -9.95 -15.31
CA PRO A 112 -6.26 -10.31 -14.50
C PRO A 112 -6.56 -11.51 -13.59
N ILE A 113 -5.54 -12.33 -13.34
CA ILE A 113 -5.59 -13.39 -12.33
C ILE A 113 -5.14 -12.83 -10.98
N GLY A 114 -6.00 -12.95 -9.96
CA GLY A 114 -5.74 -12.56 -8.58
C GLY A 114 -6.29 -13.57 -7.59
N THR A 115 -6.18 -13.28 -6.29
CA THR A 115 -6.58 -14.17 -5.18
C THR A 115 -7.80 -13.69 -4.40
N ALA A 116 -8.07 -12.39 -4.43
CA ALA A 116 -9.16 -11.74 -3.73
C ALA A 116 -9.82 -10.69 -4.62
N HIS A 117 -11.10 -10.39 -4.36
CA HIS A 117 -11.82 -9.32 -5.09
C HIS A 117 -11.11 -7.96 -4.97
N ALA A 118 -10.43 -7.71 -3.85
CA ALA A 118 -9.68 -6.49 -3.59
C ALA A 118 -8.40 -6.33 -4.45
N ASP A 119 -7.99 -7.39 -5.15
CA ASP A 119 -6.85 -7.36 -6.06
C ASP A 119 -7.13 -6.54 -7.33
N VAL A 120 -8.38 -6.11 -7.53
CA VAL A 120 -8.78 -5.18 -8.60
C VAL A 120 -9.68 -4.07 -8.04
N ASP A 121 -9.82 -2.97 -8.77
CA ASP A 121 -10.73 -1.89 -8.38
C ASP A 121 -12.20 -2.34 -8.38
N SER A 122 -13.03 -1.68 -7.57
CA SER A 122 -14.48 -1.88 -7.60
C SER A 122 -15.02 -1.68 -9.02
N GLY A 123 -15.84 -2.62 -9.49
CA GLY A 123 -16.37 -2.66 -10.86
C GLY A 123 -15.47 -3.36 -11.87
N SER A 124 -14.23 -3.72 -11.53
CA SER A 124 -13.32 -4.43 -12.43
C SER A 124 -13.51 -5.95 -12.39
N MET A 125 -13.26 -6.61 -13.52
CA MET A 125 -13.28 -8.07 -13.63
C MET A 125 -12.00 -8.69 -13.06
N LEU A 126 -12.10 -9.90 -12.51
CA LEU A 126 -10.97 -10.73 -12.13
C LEU A 126 -11.26 -12.23 -12.32
N CYS A 127 -10.20 -12.99 -12.62
CA CYS A 127 -10.18 -14.43 -12.49
C CYS A 127 -9.59 -14.71 -11.12
N ARG A 128 -10.45 -15.06 -10.17
CA ARG A 128 -10.08 -15.23 -8.78
C ARG A 128 -9.67 -16.67 -8.52
N PHE A 129 -8.47 -16.83 -8.00
CA PHE A 129 -7.91 -18.04 -7.44
C PHE A 129 -8.16 -18.02 -5.93
N ASP A 130 -9.24 -18.67 -5.48
CA ASP A 130 -9.51 -18.89 -4.06
C ASP A 130 -8.61 -20.00 -3.48
N THR A 131 -7.48 -19.62 -2.89
CA THR A 131 -6.49 -20.56 -2.36
C THR A 131 -6.98 -21.38 -1.18
N GLU A 132 -8.03 -20.94 -0.47
CA GLU A 132 -8.57 -21.67 0.68
C GLU A 132 -9.47 -22.82 0.22
N ASP A 133 -10.32 -22.56 -0.77
CA ASP A 133 -11.29 -23.53 -1.30
C ASP A 133 -10.83 -24.27 -2.56
N ASN A 134 -9.63 -23.95 -3.08
CA ASN A 134 -9.09 -24.41 -4.37
C ASN A 134 -10.09 -24.21 -5.51
N GLU A 135 -10.69 -23.01 -5.57
CA GLU A 135 -11.76 -22.66 -6.51
C GLU A 135 -11.29 -21.58 -7.49
N VAL A 136 -11.52 -21.79 -8.79
CA VAL A 136 -11.33 -20.78 -9.84
C VAL A 136 -12.68 -20.16 -10.19
N SER A 137 -12.74 -18.83 -10.20
CA SER A 137 -13.97 -18.11 -10.54
C SER A 137 -13.74 -16.87 -11.40
N LEU A 138 -14.70 -16.57 -12.27
CA LEU A 138 -14.81 -15.28 -12.96
C LEU A 138 -15.77 -14.38 -12.18
N ALA A 139 -15.29 -13.21 -11.80
CA ALA A 139 -16.01 -12.29 -10.94
C ALA A 139 -15.84 -10.83 -11.39
N ILE A 140 -16.69 -9.97 -10.83
CA ILE A 140 -16.51 -8.51 -10.86
C ILE A 140 -16.44 -8.07 -9.40
N ASN A 141 -15.39 -7.34 -9.01
CA ASN A 141 -15.33 -6.77 -7.67
C ASN A 141 -16.53 -5.85 -7.46
N MET A 142 -17.37 -6.12 -6.44
CA MET A 142 -18.64 -5.42 -6.20
C MET A 142 -19.64 -5.45 -7.38
N GLY A 143 -19.59 -6.48 -8.23
CA GLY A 143 -20.49 -6.64 -9.38
C GLY A 143 -20.93 -8.09 -9.65
N SER A 144 -21.47 -8.35 -10.84
CA SER A 144 -22.00 -9.66 -11.26
C SER A 144 -21.47 -10.03 -12.65
N PHE A 145 -20.46 -10.90 -12.70
CA PHE A 145 -19.89 -11.37 -13.98
C PHE A 145 -20.92 -12.10 -14.82
N ALA A 146 -21.73 -12.98 -14.21
CA ALA A 146 -22.77 -13.74 -14.90
C ALA A 146 -23.78 -12.84 -15.63
N SER A 147 -24.16 -11.69 -15.02
CA SER A 147 -25.03 -10.70 -15.66
C SER A 147 -24.35 -10.01 -16.85
N GLU A 148 -23.12 -9.57 -16.66
CA GLU A 148 -22.34 -8.83 -17.67
C GLU A 148 -22.04 -9.72 -18.90
N ALA A 149 -21.62 -10.95 -18.64
CA ALA A 149 -21.34 -11.94 -19.66
C ALA A 149 -22.62 -12.47 -20.34
N GLY A 150 -23.77 -12.43 -19.67
CA GLY A 150 -25.02 -13.03 -20.18
C GLY A 150 -24.99 -14.56 -20.09
N ILE A 151 -24.31 -15.10 -19.07
CA ILE A 151 -24.14 -16.54 -18.87
C ILE A 151 -25.41 -17.20 -18.33
N GLY A 152 -26.27 -16.42 -17.67
CA GLY A 152 -27.53 -16.93 -17.15
C GLY A 152 -28.49 -15.82 -16.76
N GLU A 153 -29.70 -16.21 -16.41
CA GLU A 153 -30.74 -15.31 -15.93
C GLU A 153 -31.02 -15.54 -14.45
N LYS A 154 -31.27 -14.45 -13.70
CA LYS A 154 -31.73 -14.56 -12.32
C LYS A 154 -33.22 -14.87 -12.30
N VAL A 155 -33.58 -15.99 -11.70
CA VAL A 155 -34.97 -16.42 -11.51
C VAL A 155 -35.29 -16.37 -10.03
N SER A 156 -36.32 -15.60 -9.66
CA SER A 156 -36.82 -15.55 -8.29
C SER A 156 -37.35 -16.92 -7.86
N ILE A 157 -37.00 -17.32 -6.64
CA ILE A 157 -37.49 -18.54 -5.99
C ILE A 157 -37.97 -18.22 -4.58
N GLU A 158 -38.82 -19.08 -4.02
CA GLU A 158 -39.35 -18.89 -2.65
C GLU A 158 -38.32 -19.22 -1.56
N GLU A 159 -37.31 -20.03 -1.90
CA GLU A 159 -36.27 -20.49 -0.97
C GLU A 159 -35.15 -19.46 -0.84
N GLU A 160 -34.51 -19.37 0.33
CA GLU A 160 -33.31 -18.55 0.53
C GLU A 160 -32.20 -18.97 -0.45
N PRO A 161 -31.56 -18.04 -1.21
CA PRO A 161 -31.48 -16.58 -1.01
C PRO A 161 -32.52 -15.75 -1.77
N GLY A 162 -33.63 -16.34 -2.23
CA GLY A 162 -34.73 -15.68 -2.93
C GLY A 162 -34.60 -15.65 -4.46
N TYR A 163 -33.50 -16.18 -5.00
CA TYR A 163 -33.28 -16.35 -6.43
C TYR A 163 -32.23 -17.43 -6.71
N ARG A 164 -32.29 -18.01 -7.91
CA ARG A 164 -31.27 -18.90 -8.48
C ARG A 164 -30.86 -18.41 -9.87
N TRP A 165 -29.74 -18.92 -10.37
CA TRP A 165 -29.31 -18.68 -11.75
C TRP A 165 -29.76 -19.83 -12.65
N ASP A 166 -30.43 -19.49 -13.76
CA ASP A 166 -30.64 -20.41 -14.88
C ASP A 166 -29.51 -20.21 -15.89
N VAL A 167 -28.61 -21.19 -15.99
CA VAL A 167 -27.42 -21.15 -16.86
C VAL A 167 -27.82 -21.30 -18.32
N ALA A 168 -27.45 -20.32 -19.15
CA ALA A 168 -27.68 -20.30 -20.59
C ALA A 168 -26.45 -20.73 -21.40
N ILE A 169 -25.25 -20.45 -20.88
CA ILE A 169 -23.96 -20.85 -21.47
C ILE A 169 -23.23 -21.70 -20.45
N GLY A 170 -22.86 -22.94 -20.81
CA GLY A 170 -22.31 -23.92 -19.88
C GLY A 170 -20.78 -24.02 -19.85
N GLU A 171 -20.07 -23.26 -20.68
CA GLU A 171 -18.61 -23.36 -20.83
C GLU A 171 -17.95 -22.01 -21.09
N VAL A 172 -16.68 -21.91 -20.75
CA VAL A 172 -15.82 -20.75 -20.99
C VAL A 172 -14.52 -21.23 -21.64
N THR A 173 -14.01 -20.51 -22.63
CA THR A 173 -12.67 -20.76 -23.16
C THR A 173 -11.68 -19.76 -22.57
N LEU A 174 -10.58 -20.27 -22.02
CA LEU A 174 -9.52 -19.46 -21.43
C LEU A 174 -8.27 -19.54 -22.31
N SER A 175 -7.54 -18.42 -22.41
CA SER A 175 -6.22 -18.37 -23.05
C SER A 175 -5.35 -17.32 -22.37
N LEU A 176 -4.05 -17.55 -22.31
CA LEU A 176 -3.10 -16.57 -21.81
C LEU A 176 -3.01 -15.42 -22.82
N LYS A 177 -3.28 -14.20 -22.37
CA LYS A 177 -3.11 -13.00 -23.18
C LYS A 177 -1.74 -12.37 -22.93
N GLU A 178 -1.41 -12.15 -21.67
CA GLU A 178 -0.17 -11.47 -21.27
C GLU A 178 0.40 -12.09 -20.01
N LYS A 179 1.58 -12.69 -20.14
CA LYS A 179 2.31 -13.28 -19.02
C LYS A 179 2.79 -12.17 -18.09
N GLN A 180 2.43 -12.28 -16.82
CA GLN A 180 2.74 -11.33 -15.75
C GLN A 180 2.28 -9.88 -16.01
N GLY A 181 1.34 -9.68 -16.95
CA GLY A 181 0.87 -8.34 -17.34
C GLY A 181 0.13 -7.54 -16.25
N TYR A 182 -0.27 -8.20 -15.16
CA TYR A 182 -0.89 -7.58 -13.98
C TYR A 182 -0.06 -7.78 -12.71
N ARG A 183 1.18 -8.27 -12.84
CA ARG A 183 1.97 -8.69 -11.68
C ARG A 183 2.31 -7.52 -10.76
N ALA A 184 2.68 -6.39 -11.35
CA ALA A 184 3.03 -5.19 -10.61
C ALA A 184 1.85 -4.67 -9.76
N GLU A 185 0.65 -4.64 -10.33
CA GLU A 185 -0.59 -4.26 -9.65
C GLU A 185 -0.98 -5.25 -8.56
N TYR A 186 -0.85 -6.54 -8.82
CA TYR A 186 -1.09 -7.57 -7.82
C TYR A 186 -0.14 -7.42 -6.63
N ASP A 187 1.17 -7.30 -6.86
CA ASP A 187 2.19 -7.16 -5.82
C ASP A 187 2.00 -5.86 -5.02
N ALA A 188 1.67 -4.75 -5.68
CA ALA A 188 1.38 -3.47 -5.04
C ALA A 188 0.18 -3.52 -4.08
N ARG A 189 -0.80 -4.39 -4.36
CA ARG A 189 -1.98 -4.60 -3.50
C ARG A 189 -1.75 -5.61 -2.39
N ASN A 190 -0.78 -6.50 -2.56
CA ASN A 190 -0.50 -7.62 -1.67
C ASN A 190 0.86 -7.50 -0.96
N LEU A 191 1.21 -6.27 -0.56
CA LEU A 191 2.44 -6.01 0.18
C LEU A 191 2.46 -6.73 1.52
N THR A 192 3.58 -7.39 1.81
CA THR A 192 3.81 -8.09 3.07
C THR A 192 4.94 -7.44 3.86
N ARG A 193 4.82 -7.47 5.18
CA ARG A 193 5.82 -6.96 6.12
C ARG A 193 5.79 -7.77 7.41
N THR A 194 6.86 -7.66 8.19
CA THR A 194 6.88 -8.09 9.59
C THR A 194 6.93 -6.90 10.53
N ASN A 195 6.52 -7.10 11.79
CA ASN A 195 6.61 -6.10 12.85
C ASN A 195 7.83 -6.33 13.76
N GLU A 196 8.67 -7.32 13.44
CA GLU A 196 9.84 -7.67 14.24
C GLU A 196 11.05 -6.89 13.76
N ARG A 197 11.64 -6.07 14.65
CA ARG A 197 12.83 -5.26 14.36
C ARG A 197 13.99 -6.07 13.76
N ALA A 198 14.15 -7.32 14.20
CA ALA A 198 15.23 -8.21 13.80
C ALA A 198 15.20 -8.60 12.30
N ASP A 199 14.02 -8.50 11.67
CA ASP A 199 13.85 -8.82 10.25
C ASP A 199 14.36 -7.70 9.33
N TYR A 200 14.72 -6.54 9.89
CA TYR A 200 15.22 -5.37 9.16
C TYR A 200 16.67 -5.02 9.53
N PRO A 201 17.64 -5.95 9.44
CA PRO A 201 19.00 -5.72 9.93
C PRO A 201 19.76 -4.63 9.17
N ALA A 202 19.30 -4.27 7.97
CA ALA A 202 19.88 -3.21 7.14
C ALA A 202 19.40 -1.80 7.52
N LEU A 203 18.27 -1.69 8.23
CA LEU A 203 17.75 -0.40 8.67
C LEU A 203 18.31 -0.03 10.04
N THR A 204 18.53 1.27 10.26
CA THR A 204 18.65 1.87 11.58
C THR A 204 17.33 1.80 12.35
N ASP A 205 17.38 2.10 13.65
CA ASP A 205 16.17 2.17 14.47
C ASP A 205 15.26 3.33 14.05
N GLU A 206 15.84 4.47 13.68
CA GLU A 206 15.11 5.60 13.11
C GLU A 206 14.39 5.19 11.82
N GLU A 207 15.07 4.57 10.86
CA GLU A 207 14.48 4.10 9.59
C GLU A 207 13.42 3.00 9.82
N PHE A 208 13.67 2.02 10.70
CA PHE A 208 12.68 1.03 11.07
C PHE A 208 11.44 1.67 11.70
N SER A 209 11.59 2.74 12.47
CA SER A 209 10.44 3.47 13.03
C SER A 209 9.78 4.43 12.03
N ASN A 210 10.27 4.45 10.79
CA ASN A 210 9.92 5.38 9.74
C ASN A 210 10.14 6.86 10.12
N PHE A 211 10.97 7.12 11.15
CA PHE A 211 11.26 8.46 11.66
C PHE A 211 12.35 9.13 10.84
N ARG A 212 12.05 10.31 10.27
CA ARG A 212 13.03 11.13 9.53
C ARG A 212 12.59 12.59 9.49
N ALA A 213 13.54 13.49 9.26
CA ALA A 213 13.23 14.84 8.83
C ALA A 213 12.64 14.82 7.40
N VAL A 214 11.65 15.65 7.14
CA VAL A 214 11.14 15.92 5.79
C VAL A 214 12.14 16.86 5.13
N ALA A 215 13.04 16.29 4.32
CA ALA A 215 14.14 17.01 3.70
C ALA A 215 13.83 17.30 2.23
N ALA A 216 13.23 18.46 1.97
CA ALA A 216 12.88 18.90 0.63
C ALA A 216 13.14 20.41 0.46
N THR A 217 13.26 20.86 -0.78
CA THR A 217 13.43 22.27 -1.13
C THR A 217 12.37 23.15 -0.43
N GLY A 218 12.85 24.22 0.23
CA GLY A 218 12.02 25.16 0.98
C GLY A 218 11.62 24.71 2.39
N ILE A 219 11.96 23.50 2.82
CA ILE A 219 11.79 23.06 4.22
C ILE A 219 13.11 23.22 4.97
N ARG A 220 13.03 23.90 6.11
CA ARG A 220 14.14 24.12 7.03
C ARG A 220 14.65 22.79 7.59
N GLU A 221 15.97 22.65 7.63
CA GLU A 221 16.64 21.50 8.25
C GLU A 221 16.20 21.30 9.72
N ASP A 222 16.03 20.04 10.11
CA ASP A 222 15.67 19.61 11.46
C ASP A 222 14.41 20.28 12.03
N TRP A 223 13.46 20.65 11.17
CA TRP A 223 12.28 21.40 11.56
C TRP A 223 10.97 20.63 11.49
N LEU A 224 10.75 19.89 10.39
CA LEU A 224 9.57 19.07 10.17
C LEU A 224 9.99 17.61 10.07
N TYR A 225 9.36 16.75 10.86
CA TYR A 225 9.63 15.32 10.89
C TYR A 225 8.36 14.52 10.60
N ARG A 226 8.54 13.30 10.11
CA ARG A 226 7.49 12.31 9.95
C ARG A 226 7.91 10.97 10.56
N SER A 227 6.96 10.20 11.09
CA SER A 227 7.22 8.87 11.65
C SER A 227 6.01 7.94 11.66
N SER A 228 6.25 6.66 11.98
CA SER A 228 5.20 5.82 12.58
C SER A 228 4.80 6.33 13.96
N THR A 229 3.64 5.90 14.46
CA THR A 229 3.14 6.29 15.78
C THR A 229 4.17 6.04 16.90
N PRO A 230 4.55 7.06 17.70
CA PRO A 230 5.44 6.88 18.84
C PRO A 230 4.75 6.21 20.04
N ILE A 231 3.42 6.11 20.05
CA ILE A 231 2.65 5.72 21.24
C ILE A 231 1.93 4.38 21.06
N GLU A 232 1.40 4.03 19.89
CA GLU A 232 0.66 2.76 19.74
C GLU A 232 1.62 1.57 19.48
N PRO A 233 1.64 0.53 20.34
CA PRO A 233 2.62 -0.55 20.25
C PRO A 233 2.33 -1.61 19.17
N ALA A 234 1.20 -1.53 18.47
CA ALA A 234 0.70 -2.58 17.59
C ALA A 234 1.67 -2.98 16.45
N LEU A 235 2.53 -2.05 16.01
CA LEU A 235 3.51 -2.28 14.94
C LEU A 235 4.92 -2.61 15.44
N GLY A 236 5.15 -2.62 16.76
CA GLY A 236 6.50 -2.83 17.33
C GLY A 236 7.53 -1.72 17.00
N ARG A 237 7.08 -0.60 16.44
CA ARG A 237 7.92 0.53 15.97
C ARG A 237 7.93 1.74 16.91
N ASN A 238 6.99 1.78 17.85
CA ASN A 238 6.68 2.95 18.66
C ASN A 238 7.82 3.37 19.60
N GLU A 239 8.51 2.42 20.24
CA GLU A 239 9.60 2.74 21.17
C GLU A 239 10.79 3.39 20.44
N TYR A 240 11.11 2.89 19.25
CA TYR A 240 12.14 3.45 18.38
C TYR A 240 11.76 4.86 17.88
N ALA A 241 10.50 5.05 17.45
CA ALA A 241 9.98 6.36 17.07
C ALA A 241 10.00 7.35 18.25
N MET A 242 9.63 6.90 19.46
CA MET A 242 9.66 7.74 20.67
C MET A 242 11.08 8.14 21.05
N ALA A 243 12.05 7.22 20.95
CA ALA A 243 13.46 7.53 21.20
C ALA A 243 14.02 8.54 20.17
N ALA A 244 13.71 8.35 18.89
CA ALA A 244 14.12 9.26 17.82
C ALA A 244 13.49 10.65 17.99
N MET A 245 12.21 10.71 18.37
CA MET A 245 11.48 11.93 18.70
C MET A 245 12.13 12.69 19.87
N GLU A 246 12.50 12.00 20.95
CA GLU A 246 13.17 12.63 22.10
C GLU A 246 14.55 13.17 21.71
N LYS A 247 15.32 12.41 20.92
CA LYS A 247 16.63 12.82 20.41
C LYS A 247 16.55 14.04 19.49
N ALA A 248 15.54 14.11 18.62
CA ALA A 248 15.29 15.26 17.75
C ALA A 248 14.74 16.49 18.50
N GLY A 249 14.36 16.34 19.78
CA GLY A 249 13.82 17.43 20.58
C GLY A 249 12.49 17.96 20.04
N ILE A 250 11.65 17.07 19.50
CA ILE A 250 10.31 17.43 19.01
C ILE A 250 9.52 18.14 20.11
N ARG A 251 8.86 19.23 19.73
CA ARG A 251 8.08 20.08 20.65
C ARG A 251 6.59 20.09 20.36
N ALA A 252 6.21 19.79 19.13
CA ALA A 252 4.82 19.83 18.68
C ALA A 252 4.51 18.64 17.76
N VAL A 253 3.32 18.05 17.91
CA VAL A 253 2.91 16.85 17.19
C VAL A 253 1.55 17.03 16.53
N ILE A 254 1.47 16.65 15.26
CA ILE A 254 0.22 16.48 14.52
C ILE A 254 -0.05 14.98 14.43
N ASN A 255 -0.94 14.49 15.31
CA ASN A 255 -1.38 13.10 15.31
C ASN A 255 -2.61 12.96 14.42
N LEU A 256 -2.39 12.46 13.21
CA LEU A 256 -3.43 12.35 12.19
C LEU A 256 -4.35 11.15 12.39
N ASP A 257 -4.07 10.26 13.34
CA ASP A 257 -4.80 8.99 13.48
C ASP A 257 -5.76 9.00 14.64
N ASP A 258 -5.21 9.16 15.85
CA ASP A 258 -5.94 8.90 17.07
C ASP A 258 -6.86 10.06 17.42
N SER A 259 -8.02 9.76 17.97
CA SER A 259 -8.75 10.72 18.80
C SER A 259 -7.96 11.05 20.08
N VAL A 260 -8.32 12.15 20.75
CA VAL A 260 -7.67 12.55 22.02
C VAL A 260 -7.80 11.45 23.09
N ASP A 261 -8.94 10.77 23.13
CA ASP A 261 -9.22 9.73 24.13
C ASP A 261 -8.43 8.45 23.83
N GLU A 262 -8.36 8.02 22.58
CA GLU A 262 -7.52 6.87 22.16
C GLU A 262 -6.04 7.14 22.45
N MET A 263 -5.53 8.30 22.02
CA MET A 263 -4.16 8.72 22.26
C MET A 263 -3.78 8.63 23.74
N LYS A 264 -4.64 9.14 24.63
CA LYS A 264 -4.41 9.13 26.09
C LYS A 264 -4.60 7.77 26.73
N SER A 265 -5.32 6.86 26.08
CA SER A 265 -5.57 5.50 26.57
C SER A 265 -4.35 4.59 26.43
N TYR A 266 -3.42 4.91 25.52
CA TYR A 266 -2.23 4.09 25.31
C TYR A 266 -1.31 4.09 26.54
N PRO A 267 -0.86 2.92 27.04
CA PRO A 267 0.00 2.82 28.23
C PRO A 267 1.33 3.57 28.12
N THR A 268 1.81 3.79 26.90
CA THR A 268 3.04 4.50 26.55
C THR A 268 2.90 6.02 26.59
N TYR A 269 1.67 6.54 26.60
CA TYR A 269 1.43 7.98 26.55
C TYR A 269 1.81 8.67 27.87
N PRO A 270 1.31 8.28 29.06
CA PRO A 270 1.55 9.02 30.29
C PRO A 270 3.05 9.14 30.66
N GLY A 271 3.54 10.37 30.84
CA GLY A 271 4.91 10.65 31.30
C GLY A 271 5.99 10.56 30.21
N SER A 272 5.63 10.20 28.97
CA SER A 272 6.54 10.17 27.82
C SER A 272 6.97 11.57 27.35
N CYS A 273 8.03 11.64 26.54
CA CYS A 273 8.38 12.87 25.81
C CYS A 273 7.25 13.35 24.90
N TYR A 274 6.49 12.41 24.34
CA TYR A 274 5.33 12.68 23.50
C TYR A 274 4.26 13.49 24.27
N SER A 275 3.87 13.03 25.47
CA SER A 275 2.85 13.72 26.28
C SER A 275 3.23 15.12 26.78
N ARG A 276 4.51 15.52 26.62
CA ARG A 276 5.01 16.86 26.97
C ARG A 276 4.93 17.85 25.81
N CYS A 277 4.63 17.40 24.60
CA CYS A 277 4.52 18.24 23.42
C CYS A 277 3.19 19.01 23.37
N ALA A 278 3.14 20.08 22.58
CA ALA A 278 1.87 20.55 22.03
C ALA A 278 1.35 19.50 21.05
N ILE A 279 0.08 19.12 21.12
CA ILE A 279 -0.48 18.05 20.27
C ILE A 279 -1.84 18.49 19.72
N ILE A 280 -2.06 18.24 18.43
CA ILE A 280 -3.38 18.26 17.80
C ILE A 280 -3.74 16.86 17.28
N ASN A 281 -5.03 16.53 17.33
CA ASN A 281 -5.61 15.28 16.84
C ASN A 281 -6.70 15.57 15.78
N PRO A 282 -6.34 15.84 14.51
CA PRO A 282 -7.34 16.12 13.48
C PRO A 282 -8.21 14.91 13.10
N GLU A 283 -7.82 13.69 13.49
CA GLU A 283 -8.51 12.43 13.13
C GLU A 283 -8.66 12.28 11.61
N MET A 284 -7.57 12.42 10.85
CA MET A 284 -7.54 12.49 9.38
C MET A 284 -8.21 11.28 8.72
N THR A 285 -9.07 11.54 7.73
CA THR A 285 -9.77 10.52 6.94
C THR A 285 -8.85 9.89 5.90
N TYR A 286 -9.28 8.74 5.34
CA TYR A 286 -8.64 8.14 4.15
C TYR A 286 -9.23 8.66 2.83
N ASP A 287 -10.38 9.33 2.88
CA ASP A 287 -10.99 9.94 1.69
C ASP A 287 -10.45 11.38 1.52
N PHE A 288 -9.31 11.47 0.85
CA PHE A 288 -8.57 12.70 0.66
C PHE A 288 -9.29 13.73 -0.22
N GLY A 289 -10.27 13.31 -1.04
CA GLY A 289 -11.00 14.20 -1.95
C GLY A 289 -12.13 15.01 -1.30
N THR A 290 -12.32 14.90 0.02
CA THR A 290 -13.50 15.45 0.71
C THR A 290 -13.25 16.82 1.36
N GLU A 291 -14.33 17.58 1.56
CA GLU A 291 -14.30 18.81 2.37
C GLU A 291 -13.84 18.54 3.81
N GLU A 292 -14.14 17.35 4.35
CA GLU A 292 -13.68 16.94 5.68
C GLU A 292 -12.15 16.83 5.74
N PHE A 293 -11.53 16.19 4.74
CA PHE A 293 -10.07 16.14 4.61
C PHE A 293 -9.47 17.55 4.51
N ALA A 294 -10.01 18.39 3.62
CA ALA A 294 -9.56 19.79 3.48
C ALA A 294 -9.64 20.57 4.80
N GLY A 295 -10.72 20.39 5.56
CA GLY A 295 -10.87 20.98 6.90
C GLY A 295 -9.80 20.53 7.90
N LYS A 296 -9.40 19.26 7.86
CA LYS A 296 -8.35 18.69 8.74
C LYS A 296 -6.95 19.10 8.31
N VAL A 297 -6.71 19.31 7.01
CA VAL A 297 -5.47 19.94 6.50
C VAL A 297 -5.36 21.37 7.04
N LYS A 298 -6.43 22.17 6.94
CA LYS A 298 -6.47 23.52 7.50
C LYS A 298 -6.16 23.53 9.00
N GLN A 299 -6.78 22.66 9.79
CA GLN A 299 -6.50 22.54 11.23
C GLN A 299 -5.02 22.24 11.51
N SER A 300 -4.43 21.35 10.72
CA SER A 300 -3.02 20.98 10.83
C SER A 300 -2.10 22.17 10.52
N VAL A 301 -2.40 22.94 9.47
CA VAL A 301 -1.65 24.16 9.13
C VAL A 301 -1.77 25.22 10.23
N LEU A 302 -2.98 25.49 10.73
CA LEU A 302 -3.16 26.46 11.82
C LEU A 302 -2.37 26.06 13.07
N PHE A 303 -2.33 24.78 13.40
CA PHE A 303 -1.51 24.27 14.48
C PHE A 303 -0.01 24.54 14.26
N LEU A 304 0.50 24.38 13.03
CA LEU A 304 1.88 24.76 12.70
C LEU A 304 2.12 26.26 12.93
N LEU A 305 1.17 27.13 12.57
CA LEU A 305 1.32 28.58 12.75
C LEU A 305 1.33 28.98 14.24
N GLU A 306 0.52 28.31 15.06
CA GLU A 306 0.33 28.63 16.48
C GLU A 306 1.43 28.10 17.42
N ASN A 307 2.23 27.13 16.98
CA ASN A 307 3.20 26.44 17.82
C ASN A 307 4.61 26.55 17.26
N ASP A 308 5.63 26.32 18.08
CA ASP A 308 7.03 26.26 17.62
C ASP A 308 7.50 24.81 17.52
N GLY A 309 8.00 24.42 16.34
CA GLY A 309 8.65 23.13 16.10
C GLY A 309 9.97 23.01 16.85
N PRO A 310 10.74 21.91 16.70
CA PRO A 310 10.57 20.89 15.68
C PRO A 310 9.24 20.14 15.79
N PHE A 311 8.60 19.95 14.64
CA PHE A 311 7.29 19.32 14.50
C PHE A 311 7.42 17.85 14.12
N LEU A 312 6.52 17.02 14.62
CA LEU A 312 6.33 15.65 14.13
C LEU A 312 4.92 15.48 13.56
N ILE A 313 4.81 14.98 12.33
CA ILE A 313 3.55 14.54 11.73
C ILE A 313 3.55 13.00 11.72
N HIS A 314 2.53 12.37 12.29
CA HIS A 314 2.41 10.91 12.22
C HIS A 314 0.95 10.45 12.09
N CYS A 315 0.81 9.21 11.64
CA CYS A 315 -0.38 8.38 11.76
C CYS A 315 0.09 7.03 12.34
N LYS A 316 -0.61 5.92 12.09
CA LYS A 316 -0.11 4.58 12.45
C LYS A 316 1.27 4.25 11.88
N GLU A 317 1.38 4.26 10.55
CA GLU A 317 2.63 3.88 9.84
C GLU A 317 3.50 5.09 9.49
N GLY A 318 2.92 6.30 9.45
CA GLY A 318 3.57 7.45 8.84
C GLY A 318 3.61 7.37 7.31
N LYS A 319 2.71 6.58 6.71
CA LYS A 319 2.66 6.27 5.27
C LYS A 319 1.65 7.12 4.52
N ASP A 320 0.36 6.82 4.65
CA ASP A 320 -0.67 7.43 3.80
C ASP A 320 -1.07 8.82 4.28
N ARG A 321 -1.82 8.94 5.38
CA ARG A 321 -2.27 10.24 5.92
C ARG A 321 -1.10 11.20 6.19
N THR A 322 -0.03 10.70 6.81
CA THR A 322 1.20 11.47 7.02
C THR A 322 1.88 11.83 5.72
N GLY A 323 1.97 10.88 4.77
CA GLY A 323 2.65 11.13 3.50
C GLY A 323 1.94 12.13 2.62
N ILE A 324 0.61 12.08 2.56
CA ILE A 324 -0.16 13.07 1.80
C ILE A 324 -0.03 14.46 2.44
N LEU A 325 -0.13 14.59 3.76
CA LEU A 325 0.07 15.90 4.41
C LEU A 325 1.50 16.43 4.22
N CYS A 326 2.53 15.58 4.36
CA CYS A 326 3.91 15.98 4.09
C CYS A 326 4.08 16.43 2.64
N ALA A 327 3.58 15.65 1.67
CA ALA A 327 3.67 15.97 0.26
C ALA A 327 3.01 17.31 -0.09
N ILE A 328 1.86 17.64 0.52
CA ILE A 328 1.22 18.97 0.34
C ILE A 328 2.14 20.09 0.85
N LEU A 329 2.77 19.90 2.01
CA LEU A 329 3.68 20.89 2.59
C LEU A 329 4.99 21.01 1.81
N GLU A 330 5.52 19.90 1.30
CA GLU A 330 6.71 19.84 0.44
C GLU A 330 6.44 20.58 -0.88
N CYS A 331 5.35 20.27 -1.58
CA CYS A 331 4.93 20.98 -2.79
C CYS A 331 4.80 22.49 -2.50
N PHE A 332 4.08 22.88 -1.44
CA PHE A 332 3.90 24.28 -1.05
C PHE A 332 5.23 25.00 -0.73
N ALA A 333 6.19 24.29 -0.13
CA ALA A 333 7.52 24.82 0.14
C ALA A 333 8.38 25.01 -1.13
N GLY A 334 7.98 24.41 -2.26
CA GLY A 334 8.70 24.49 -3.52
C GLY A 334 9.52 23.24 -3.85
N ALA A 335 9.21 22.11 -3.23
CA ALA A 335 9.80 20.83 -3.59
C ALA A 335 9.45 20.41 -5.02
N SER A 336 10.42 19.81 -5.69
CA SER A 336 10.23 19.14 -6.98
C SER A 336 9.42 17.85 -6.84
N ALA A 337 8.84 17.38 -7.95
CA ALA A 337 8.14 16.09 -7.98
C ALA A 337 9.06 14.93 -7.53
N GLU A 338 10.35 14.98 -7.85
CA GLU A 338 11.32 13.95 -7.46
C GLU A 338 11.53 13.92 -5.94
N GLU A 339 11.69 15.07 -5.30
CA GLU A 339 11.81 15.16 -3.83
C GLU A 339 10.55 14.61 -3.13
N VAL A 340 9.37 15.05 -3.57
CA VAL A 340 8.08 14.65 -2.98
C VAL A 340 7.83 13.14 -3.13
N THR A 341 8.07 12.60 -4.33
CA THR A 341 7.88 11.17 -4.61
C THR A 341 8.93 10.32 -3.88
N GLY A 342 10.17 10.79 -3.80
CA GLY A 342 11.25 10.15 -3.07
C GLY A 342 10.99 10.05 -1.55
N ASP A 343 10.60 11.16 -0.91
CA ASP A 343 10.26 11.13 0.52
C ASP A 343 9.06 10.21 0.82
N TYR A 344 8.04 10.24 -0.02
CA TYR A 344 6.88 9.36 0.13
C TYR A 344 7.28 7.88 0.03
N MET A 345 8.03 7.50 -1.01
CA MET A 345 8.41 6.11 -1.28
C MET A 345 9.43 5.55 -0.31
N LEU A 346 10.19 6.39 0.40
CA LEU A 346 11.08 5.94 1.48
C LEU A 346 10.30 5.19 2.58
N THR A 347 9.02 5.51 2.79
CA THR A 347 8.18 4.71 3.70
C THR A 347 8.01 3.27 3.22
N TYR A 348 7.87 3.05 1.91
CA TYR A 348 7.70 1.72 1.36
C TYR A 348 9.01 0.92 1.39
N ALA A 349 10.15 1.58 1.22
CA ALA A 349 11.45 0.96 1.47
C ALA A 349 11.57 0.51 2.95
N ASN A 350 11.20 1.36 3.91
CA ASN A 350 11.34 1.09 5.35
C ASN A 350 10.39 0.01 5.89
N PHE A 351 9.24 -0.20 5.24
CA PHE A 351 8.24 -1.18 5.66
C PHE A 351 8.24 -2.47 4.86
N TYR A 352 8.48 -2.37 3.55
CA TYR A 352 8.22 -3.44 2.60
C TYR A 352 9.45 -3.79 1.75
N GLY A 353 10.55 -3.05 1.90
CA GLY A 353 11.76 -3.25 1.10
C GLY A 353 11.60 -2.88 -0.39
N ILE A 354 10.56 -2.10 -0.73
CA ILE A 354 10.29 -1.69 -2.11
C ILE A 354 11.22 -0.54 -2.50
N LEU A 355 12.01 -0.74 -3.55
CA LEU A 355 13.02 0.18 -4.07
C LEU A 355 12.72 0.57 -5.53
N PRO A 356 13.31 1.68 -6.03
CA PRO A 356 13.21 2.03 -7.44
C PRO A 356 13.67 0.87 -8.33
N GLY A 357 12.86 0.52 -9.33
CA GLY A 357 13.08 -0.62 -10.23
C GLY A 357 12.33 -1.89 -9.85
N ASP A 358 11.77 -1.98 -8.63
CA ASP A 358 10.83 -3.04 -8.30
C ASP A 358 9.51 -2.83 -9.06
N GLY A 359 8.90 -3.91 -9.55
CA GLY A 359 7.68 -3.83 -10.38
C GLY A 359 6.53 -3.09 -9.68
N ALA A 360 6.37 -3.26 -8.37
CA ALA A 360 5.32 -2.59 -7.61
C ALA A 360 5.59 -1.10 -7.35
N TYR A 361 6.82 -0.62 -7.51
CA TYR A 361 7.22 0.75 -7.11
C TYR A 361 6.39 1.82 -7.82
N ASP A 362 6.36 1.78 -9.15
CA ASP A 362 5.67 2.78 -9.96
C ASP A 362 4.15 2.70 -9.80
N VAL A 363 3.61 1.50 -9.59
CA VAL A 363 2.19 1.28 -9.34
C VAL A 363 1.76 1.89 -8.01
N ILE A 364 2.52 1.63 -6.94
CA ILE A 364 2.28 2.21 -5.61
C ILE A 364 2.33 3.74 -5.71
N LEU A 365 3.38 4.27 -6.32
CA LEU A 365 3.59 5.71 -6.45
C LEU A 365 2.43 6.36 -7.21
N SER A 366 2.07 5.78 -8.36
CA SER A 366 1.02 6.28 -9.24
C SER A 366 -0.36 6.24 -8.57
N ASN A 367 -0.72 5.11 -7.97
CA ASN A 367 -2.06 4.90 -7.41
C ASN A 367 -2.27 5.63 -6.07
N ASN A 368 -1.22 5.81 -5.28
CA ASN A 368 -1.37 6.33 -3.93
C ASN A 368 -1.03 7.83 -3.86
N LEU A 369 0.17 8.23 -4.29
CA LEU A 369 0.60 9.63 -4.16
C LEU A 369 0.17 10.46 -5.36
N VAL A 370 0.57 10.07 -6.56
CA VAL A 370 0.38 10.88 -7.78
C VAL A 370 -1.10 11.10 -8.03
N LYS A 371 -1.90 10.02 -8.06
CA LYS A 371 -3.36 10.10 -8.22
C LYS A 371 -4.01 10.98 -7.16
N THR A 372 -3.57 10.91 -5.92
CA THR A 372 -4.11 11.74 -4.82
C THR A 372 -3.78 13.21 -5.04
N LEU A 373 -2.51 13.56 -5.27
CA LEU A 373 -2.11 14.95 -5.48
C LEU A 373 -2.76 15.54 -6.75
N CYS A 374 -2.80 14.77 -7.85
CA CYS A 374 -3.52 15.15 -9.06
C CYS A 374 -5.00 15.46 -8.77
N GLY A 375 -5.67 14.61 -7.99
CA GLY A 375 -7.05 14.83 -7.57
C GLY A 375 -7.24 16.06 -6.69
N LEU A 376 -6.33 16.29 -5.73
CA LEU A 376 -6.39 17.46 -4.84
C LEU A 376 -6.16 18.78 -5.58
N TYR A 377 -5.25 18.78 -6.55
CA TYR A 377 -4.85 19.98 -7.30
C TYR A 377 -5.67 20.19 -8.57
N GLY A 378 -6.44 19.19 -9.01
CA GLY A 378 -7.19 19.25 -10.27
C GLY A 378 -6.28 19.28 -11.50
N ILE A 379 -5.15 18.56 -11.43
CA ILE A 379 -4.14 18.46 -12.49
C ILE A 379 -4.03 17.01 -12.99
N ASP A 380 -3.50 16.82 -14.20
CA ASP A 380 -3.35 15.49 -14.80
C ASP A 380 -2.01 14.81 -14.44
N SER A 381 -0.98 15.60 -14.17
CA SER A 381 0.40 15.12 -13.90
C SER A 381 1.14 16.04 -12.95
N LEU A 382 2.05 15.46 -12.15
CA LEU A 382 3.01 16.25 -11.37
C LEU A 382 4.17 16.77 -12.24
N ASP A 383 4.51 16.05 -13.31
CA ASP A 383 5.60 16.42 -14.20
C ASP A 383 5.24 17.66 -15.04
N GLY A 384 6.17 18.62 -15.09
CA GLY A 384 5.99 19.91 -15.77
C GLY A 384 4.99 20.87 -15.11
N THR A 385 4.42 20.52 -13.96
CA THR A 385 3.45 21.34 -13.22
C THR A 385 4.15 22.22 -12.17
N ASP A 386 3.64 23.44 -11.98
CA ASP A 386 4.05 24.32 -10.88
C ASP A 386 3.41 23.85 -9.56
N LEU A 387 4.00 22.81 -8.96
CA LEU A 387 3.47 22.18 -7.75
C LEU A 387 3.35 23.14 -6.57
N GLN A 388 4.21 24.17 -6.50
CA GLN A 388 4.13 25.19 -5.46
C GLN A 388 2.87 26.01 -5.59
N LYS A 389 2.58 26.49 -6.80
CA LYS A 389 1.34 27.22 -7.08
C LYS A 389 0.12 26.34 -6.82
N GLU A 390 0.10 25.11 -7.31
CA GLU A 390 -1.05 24.21 -7.15
C GLU A 390 -1.31 23.85 -5.68
N ALA A 391 -0.26 23.62 -4.89
CA ALA A 391 -0.39 23.41 -3.46
C ALA A 391 -0.89 24.67 -2.73
N ALA A 392 -0.45 25.87 -3.13
CA ALA A 392 -0.93 27.12 -2.56
C ALA A 392 -2.43 27.34 -2.87
N ASP A 393 -2.86 27.09 -4.10
CA ASP A 393 -4.27 27.20 -4.52
C ASP A 393 -5.15 26.19 -3.77
N TYR A 394 -4.67 24.95 -3.60
CA TYR A 394 -5.35 23.95 -2.77
C TYR A 394 -5.47 24.42 -1.32
N LEU A 395 -4.39 24.92 -0.70
CA LEU A 395 -4.44 25.40 0.68
C LEU A 395 -5.40 26.59 0.85
N LEU A 396 -5.46 27.52 -0.11
CA LEU A 396 -6.48 28.59 -0.13
C LEU A 396 -7.89 28.00 -0.18
N SER A 397 -8.11 26.96 -0.99
CA SER A 397 -9.41 26.30 -1.11
C SER A 397 -9.90 25.66 0.21
N THR A 398 -9.00 25.30 1.12
CA THR A 398 -9.36 24.84 2.48
C THR A 398 -9.93 25.95 3.37
N GLY A 399 -9.87 27.20 2.91
CA GLY A 399 -10.28 28.40 3.62
C GLY A 399 -9.18 29.03 4.49
N LEU A 400 -7.90 28.72 4.22
CA LEU A 400 -6.77 29.54 4.67
C LEU A 400 -6.72 30.83 3.85
N ASP A 401 -6.17 31.90 4.42
CA ASP A 401 -5.95 33.15 3.72
C ASP A 401 -4.48 33.35 3.29
N GLU A 402 -4.23 34.34 2.44
CA GLU A 402 -2.88 34.66 1.92
C GLU A 402 -1.90 35.03 3.05
N ILE A 403 -2.38 35.63 4.14
CA ILE A 403 -1.52 35.98 5.29
C ILE A 403 -1.06 34.70 5.97
N GLN A 404 -1.96 33.74 6.18
CA GLN A 404 -1.65 32.44 6.75
C GLN A 404 -0.70 31.64 5.86
N LEU A 405 -0.83 31.72 4.54
CA LEU A 405 0.13 31.09 3.62
C LEU A 405 1.52 31.73 3.68
N HIS A 406 1.61 33.06 3.68
CA HIS A 406 2.89 33.74 3.86
C HIS A 406 3.55 33.38 5.21
N GLN A 407 2.75 33.27 6.27
CA GLN A 407 3.26 32.81 7.57
C GLN A 407 3.71 31.35 7.52
N LEU A 408 2.98 30.49 6.82
CA LEU A 408 3.33 29.08 6.65
C LEU A 408 4.64 28.94 5.88
N ALA A 409 4.83 29.67 4.78
CA ALA A 409 6.07 29.67 3.99
C ALA A 409 7.26 30.04 4.88
N ALA A 410 7.15 31.15 5.62
CA ALA A 410 8.16 31.57 6.59
C ALA A 410 8.39 30.54 7.72
N LYS A 411 7.33 29.84 8.15
CA LYS A 411 7.42 28.79 9.18
C LYS A 411 8.16 27.56 8.66
N LEU A 412 7.95 27.17 7.41
CA LEU A 412 8.61 26.03 6.78
C LEU A 412 10.05 26.37 6.41
N GLY A 413 10.34 27.60 5.98
CA GLY A 413 11.65 28.03 5.50
C GLY A 413 11.69 28.36 4.00
N ALA A 414 10.52 28.52 3.37
CA ALA A 414 10.32 28.78 1.95
C ALA A 414 10.26 30.27 1.61
#